data_AF-A0AA38US71-F1
#
_entry.id   AF-A0AA38US71-F1
#
_cell.length_a   1.000
_cell.length_b   1.000
_cell.length_c   1.000
_cell.angle_alpha   90.00
_cell.angle_beta   90.00
_cell.angle_gamma   90.00
#
_symmetry.space_group_name_H-M   'P 1'
#
loop_
_entity.id
_entity.type
_entity.pdbx_description
1 polymer ?
#
loop_
_entity_poly.entity_id
_entity_poly.type
_entity_poly.pdbx_seq_one_letter_code
_entity_poly.pdbx_strand_id
1 'polypeptide(L)'
;MQKIVSATASSSSSPPRSSTNISIDGRRHTRLKETQFNYRYGQKLHSFEPEKAPYPISYDKDILELEHLDGQLVKYLRQGSVSFLNFHEAERPQRCLDLGCGTGAWVIEAAKEWRTTEFIGFDLVNVQLKALDPSLEERIQWVYGNFLTTRLPFEDDEFDHIHIQSIALGVPENKWDVLFDEICRVLCPGGSVEMVEDDIIFPSLPRWFTAPMRAKPRRSASVHLPEGSVRGSISSSLLESPPSIPNHDHALLESLYKAVFEHRFINMKPSAVLPSYFSTYFRQVTLGPVLSFFMPPLPPLQPLSPRMATAYAIEPLGLDAERRSVPNTAPPSSSPTRPISVSFSSAMSKESSSSTSESSLVSRERSHSSPLEPSEALSSIAVSDTDDHSEDIPSPTPRGLYALEANGLADKTAPRLPFVAVERLDSLTERSLAMHLYRAYNYVLGCQDALWEELKDRLRNRREELEPFGWEDEEEFEEVHNRKKFERLLERYRSDMQSRVSFWCSLRDLGWPQPAREPLSKAELIEEERMHEAMLESRRTASFEDQQMPCRSIRVLVGFKP
;
A
#
# COMPACT_ATOMS: atom_id res chain seq x y z
N MET A 1 81.55 -29.57 45.59
CA MET A 1 80.21 -28.99 45.35
C MET A 1 79.79 -29.36 43.94
N GLN A 2 78.68 -30.12 43.84
CA GLN A 2 77.85 -30.48 42.66
C GLN A 2 78.56 -30.68 41.30
N LYS A 3 78.90 -31.92 40.92
CA LYS A 3 78.11 -32.93 40.14
C LYS A 3 77.90 -32.50 38.66
N ILE A 4 78.56 -33.08 37.65
CA ILE A 4 78.66 -34.48 37.14
C ILE A 4 77.84 -34.65 35.83
N VAL A 5 78.60 -34.88 34.76
CA VAL A 5 78.42 -35.86 33.65
C VAL A 5 77.56 -35.52 32.42
N SER A 6 78.21 -35.84 31.30
CA SER A 6 77.84 -35.79 29.89
C SER A 6 77.25 -37.13 29.40
N ALA A 7 76.34 -37.02 28.43
CA ALA A 7 76.01 -37.93 27.32
C ALA A 7 75.29 -39.27 27.59
N THR A 8 74.11 -39.49 26.97
CA THR A 8 73.97 -40.23 25.67
C THR A 8 72.51 -40.41 25.20
N ALA A 9 72.31 -40.17 23.89
CA ALA A 9 71.49 -40.87 22.88
C ALA A 9 69.92 -40.89 22.81
N SER A 10 69.47 -40.50 21.61
CA SER A 10 68.36 -41.04 20.76
C SER A 10 66.96 -40.38 20.80
N SER A 11 66.53 -39.80 19.67
CA SER A 11 65.34 -40.22 18.91
C SER A 11 64.99 -39.29 17.73
N SER A 12 64.74 -39.92 16.58
CA SER A 12 63.82 -39.60 15.48
C SER A 12 63.70 -38.17 14.91
N SER A 13 64.04 -38.09 13.63
CA SER A 13 63.70 -37.09 12.61
C SER A 13 62.20 -36.87 12.37
N SER A 14 61.74 -35.61 12.32
CA SER A 14 60.83 -34.99 11.32
C SER A 14 60.36 -33.60 11.81
N PRO A 15 60.23 -32.55 10.96
CA PRO A 15 59.89 -31.21 11.40
C PRO A 15 58.36 -31.05 11.66
N PRO A 16 57.94 -30.12 12.52
CA PRO A 16 56.52 -29.86 12.77
C PRO A 16 55.91 -29.11 11.57
N ARG A 17 54.80 -29.65 11.04
CA ARG A 17 53.93 -28.95 10.09
C ARG A 17 53.35 -27.72 10.76
N SER A 18 53.62 -26.54 10.22
CA SER A 18 52.94 -25.30 10.58
C SER A 18 51.49 -25.35 10.09
N SER A 19 50.54 -25.58 11.00
CA SER A 19 49.13 -25.27 10.75
C SER A 19 48.93 -23.76 10.89
N THR A 20 49.04 -23.06 9.78
CA THR A 20 48.53 -21.68 9.65
C THR A 20 47.00 -21.72 9.74
N ASN A 21 46.48 -21.51 10.94
CA ASN A 21 45.08 -21.10 11.14
C ASN A 21 44.92 -19.70 10.55
N ILE A 22 44.44 -19.64 9.30
CA ILE A 22 43.95 -18.41 8.68
C ILE A 22 42.55 -18.16 9.25
N SER A 23 42.50 -17.32 10.29
CA SER A 23 41.29 -16.67 10.77
C SER A 23 40.94 -15.55 9.77
N ILE A 24 39.99 -15.80 8.88
CA ILE A 24 39.39 -14.80 7.99
C ILE A 24 37.88 -14.78 8.23
N ASP A 25 37.35 -13.55 8.30
CA ASP A 25 35.94 -13.16 8.17
C ASP A 25 34.96 -13.25 9.36
N GLY A 26 35.38 -12.72 10.51
CA GLY A 26 34.44 -12.25 11.55
C GLY A 26 34.21 -10.73 11.61
N ARG A 27 35.01 -9.92 10.89
CA ARG A 27 35.11 -8.45 11.14
C ARG A 27 34.60 -7.53 10.02
N ARG A 28 34.22 -8.04 8.84
CA ARG A 28 33.74 -7.18 7.73
C ARG A 28 32.25 -6.84 7.81
N HIS A 29 31.41 -7.67 8.43
CA HIS A 29 29.95 -7.45 8.42
C HIS A 29 29.44 -6.39 9.41
N THR A 30 30.16 -6.09 10.48
CA THR A 30 29.74 -5.08 11.46
C THR A 30 29.93 -3.64 10.98
N ARG A 31 30.85 -3.39 10.05
CA ARG A 31 31.18 -2.03 9.58
C ARG A 31 30.20 -1.46 8.53
N LEU A 32 29.39 -2.30 7.89
CA LEU A 32 28.39 -1.89 6.88
C LEU A 32 27.10 -1.33 7.49
N LYS A 33 26.81 -1.62 8.77
CA LYS A 33 25.51 -1.33 9.39
C LYS A 33 25.19 0.17 9.56
N GLU A 34 26.20 1.04 9.62
CA GLU A 34 26.01 2.47 9.93
C GLU A 34 26.07 3.39 8.70
N THR A 35 26.42 2.88 7.51
CA THR A 35 26.59 3.71 6.29
C THR A 35 25.68 3.33 5.13
N GLN A 36 24.68 2.47 5.35
CA GLN A 36 23.74 2.01 4.30
C GLN A 36 22.53 2.91 4.09
N PHE A 37 22.17 3.75 5.07
CA PHE A 37 20.96 4.55 5.02
C PHE A 37 21.22 6.04 5.25
N ASN A 38 20.47 6.87 4.53
CA ASN A 38 20.36 8.30 4.71
C ASN A 38 18.93 8.66 5.14
N TYR A 39 18.78 9.60 6.06
CA TYR A 39 17.47 10.10 6.47
C TYR A 39 17.22 11.47 5.86
N ARG A 40 16.18 11.60 5.05
CA ARG A 40 15.77 12.88 4.43
C ARG A 40 14.29 13.10 4.69
N TYR A 41 13.97 14.26 5.28
CA TYR A 41 12.60 14.65 5.63
C TYR A 41 11.79 13.59 6.39
N GLY A 42 12.46 12.82 7.26
CA GLY A 42 11.85 11.76 8.04
C GLY A 42 11.77 10.39 7.35
N GLN A 43 12.13 10.28 6.07
CA GLN A 43 12.17 9.02 5.33
C GLN A 43 13.55 8.36 5.42
N LYS A 44 13.55 7.03 5.58
CA LYS A 44 14.75 6.20 5.55
C LYS A 44 15.04 5.76 4.11
N LEU A 45 16.16 6.18 3.54
CA LEU A 45 16.56 5.90 2.15
C LEU A 45 17.90 5.19 2.11
N HIS A 46 18.23 4.49 1.03
CA HIS A 46 19.58 3.92 0.87
C HIS A 46 20.63 5.02 0.63
N SER A 47 21.90 4.73 0.92
CA SER A 47 23.00 5.69 0.75
C SER A 47 23.67 5.67 -0.62
N PHE A 48 23.30 4.74 -1.50
CA PHE A 48 23.85 4.64 -2.85
C PHE A 48 23.47 5.84 -3.72
N GLU A 49 24.39 6.20 -4.62
CA GLU A 49 24.16 7.18 -5.68
C GLU A 49 23.01 6.73 -6.61
N PRO A 50 22.12 7.64 -7.05
CA PRO A 50 20.99 7.31 -7.92
C PRO A 50 21.38 6.57 -9.20
N GLU A 51 22.56 6.86 -9.76
CA GLU A 51 23.06 6.22 -10.98
C GLU A 51 23.47 4.75 -10.76
N LYS A 52 23.84 4.41 -9.52
CA LYS A 52 24.26 3.06 -9.14
C LYS A 52 23.08 2.22 -8.65
N ALA A 53 22.16 2.83 -7.92
CA ALA A 53 20.95 2.20 -7.42
C ALA A 53 19.77 3.17 -7.58
N PRO A 54 19.02 3.08 -8.67
CA PRO A 54 17.91 3.99 -8.95
C PRO A 54 16.62 3.52 -8.26
N TYR A 55 16.67 3.06 -7.02
CA TYR A 55 15.47 2.63 -6.28
C TYR A 55 14.82 3.84 -5.57
N PRO A 56 13.58 4.24 -5.91
CA PRO A 56 13.02 5.51 -5.44
C PRO A 56 12.24 5.42 -4.12
N ILE A 57 12.01 4.22 -3.60
CA ILE A 57 11.09 3.98 -2.49
C ILE A 57 11.83 3.97 -1.15
N SER A 58 11.21 4.50 -0.10
CA SER A 58 11.76 4.48 1.25
C SER A 58 11.71 3.10 1.92
N TYR A 59 12.66 2.87 2.81
CA TYR A 59 12.76 1.71 3.70
C TYR A 59 12.09 2.00 5.06
N ASP A 60 11.07 2.85 5.06
CA ASP A 60 10.26 3.11 6.24
C ASP A 60 9.49 1.84 6.61
N LYS A 61 9.29 1.63 7.92
CA LYS A 61 8.68 0.40 8.44
C LYS A 61 7.34 0.08 7.77
N ASP A 62 6.47 1.08 7.67
CA ASP A 62 5.13 0.93 7.11
C ASP A 62 5.15 0.53 5.62
N ILE A 63 6.20 0.90 4.88
CA ILE A 63 6.40 0.50 3.48
C ILE A 63 6.92 -0.93 3.40
N LEU A 64 7.91 -1.27 4.22
CA LEU A 64 8.48 -2.61 4.28
C LEU A 64 7.45 -3.68 4.68
N GLU A 65 6.51 -3.35 5.57
CA GLU A 65 5.45 -4.26 5.99
C GLU A 65 4.46 -4.61 4.85
N LEU A 66 4.41 -3.83 3.77
CA LEU A 66 3.57 -4.12 2.61
C LEU A 66 3.98 -5.39 1.87
N GLU A 67 5.26 -5.77 1.93
CA GLU A 67 5.76 -7.03 1.34
C GLU A 67 5.05 -8.26 1.93
N HIS A 68 4.60 -8.19 3.18
CA HIS A 68 3.83 -9.27 3.79
C HIS A 68 2.47 -9.46 3.10
N LEU A 69 1.82 -8.37 2.67
CA LEU A 69 0.56 -8.46 1.92
C LEU A 69 0.76 -9.18 0.59
N ASP A 70 1.93 -9.04 -0.03
CA ASP A 70 2.25 -9.69 -1.29
C ASP A 70 2.48 -11.18 -1.13
N GLY A 71 3.23 -11.59 -0.10
CA GLY A 71 3.39 -13.00 0.24
C GLY A 71 2.06 -13.67 0.58
N GLN A 72 1.17 -12.97 1.31
CA GLN A 72 -0.16 -13.48 1.65
C GLN A 72 -1.07 -13.60 0.42
N LEU A 73 -0.97 -12.68 -0.54
CA LEU A 73 -1.67 -12.79 -1.82
C LEU A 73 -1.20 -14.03 -2.58
N VAL A 74 0.10 -14.25 -2.72
CA VAL A 74 0.65 -15.43 -3.40
C VAL A 74 0.14 -16.71 -2.76
N LYS A 75 0.27 -16.84 -1.43
CA LYS A 75 -0.26 -17.99 -0.68
C LYS A 75 -1.75 -18.19 -0.89
N TYR A 76 -2.54 -17.12 -0.89
CA TYR A 76 -3.97 -17.20 -1.14
C TYR A 76 -4.29 -17.76 -2.54
N LEU A 77 -3.63 -17.24 -3.57
CA LEU A 77 -3.80 -17.69 -4.95
C LEU A 77 -3.33 -19.15 -5.14
N ARG A 78 -2.32 -19.58 -4.35
CA ARG A 78 -1.65 -20.89 -4.42
C ARG A 78 -2.06 -21.87 -3.32
N GLN A 79 -3.24 -21.69 -2.73
CA GLN A 79 -3.80 -22.59 -1.71
C GLN A 79 -2.84 -22.90 -0.54
N GLY A 80 -2.07 -21.90 -0.14
CA GLY A 80 -1.14 -21.94 0.99
C GLY A 80 0.33 -22.03 0.60
N SER A 81 0.65 -22.34 -0.67
CA SER A 81 2.06 -22.47 -1.09
C SER A 81 2.73 -21.12 -1.32
N VAL A 82 4.02 -21.04 -0.99
CA VAL A 82 4.88 -19.86 -1.24
C VAL A 82 5.33 -19.68 -2.69
N SER A 83 5.09 -20.66 -3.57
CA SER A 83 5.57 -20.64 -4.97
C SER A 83 4.46 -20.92 -5.97
N PHE A 84 4.64 -20.39 -7.18
CA PHE A 84 3.83 -20.73 -8.34
C PHE A 84 4.25 -22.05 -9.02
N LEU A 85 5.39 -22.63 -8.63
CA LEU A 85 5.79 -23.99 -8.95
C LEU A 85 5.27 -24.98 -7.90
N ASN A 86 4.84 -26.16 -8.37
CA ASN A 86 4.39 -27.24 -7.50
C ASN A 86 5.56 -28.21 -7.26
N PHE A 87 6.31 -27.99 -6.18
CA PHE A 87 7.36 -28.92 -5.76
C PHE A 87 6.77 -30.04 -4.90
N HIS A 88 6.93 -31.29 -5.32
CA HIS A 88 6.76 -32.43 -4.42
C HIS A 88 7.85 -32.39 -3.33
N GLU A 89 7.57 -32.94 -2.14
CA GLU A 89 8.50 -32.85 -1.01
C GLU A 89 9.90 -33.39 -1.32
N ALA A 90 10.00 -34.45 -2.11
CA ALA A 90 11.27 -35.04 -2.55
C ALA A 90 11.97 -34.25 -3.67
N GLU A 91 11.27 -33.32 -4.32
CA GLU A 91 11.72 -32.54 -5.48
C GLU A 91 11.92 -31.05 -5.13
N ARG A 92 11.79 -30.68 -3.85
CA ARG A 92 12.06 -29.32 -3.41
C ARG A 92 13.53 -28.96 -3.67
N PRO A 93 13.80 -27.70 -4.04
CA PRO A 93 15.17 -27.23 -4.27
C PRO A 93 16.03 -27.45 -3.03
N GLN A 94 17.29 -27.85 -3.20
CA GLN A 94 18.23 -27.96 -2.09
C GLN A 94 18.77 -26.58 -1.73
N ARG A 95 19.06 -25.75 -2.74
CA ARG A 95 19.52 -24.37 -2.56
C ARG A 95 18.65 -23.39 -3.33
N CYS A 96 18.16 -22.38 -2.63
CA CYS A 96 17.27 -21.36 -3.16
C CYS A 96 17.85 -19.95 -2.95
N LEU A 97 17.82 -19.12 -3.98
CA LEU A 97 18.17 -17.69 -3.90
C LEU A 97 16.89 -16.85 -4.02
N ASP A 98 16.70 -15.91 -3.11
CA ASP A 98 15.72 -14.82 -3.24
C ASP A 98 16.48 -13.54 -3.60
N LEU A 99 16.29 -13.06 -4.83
CA LEU A 99 17.02 -11.90 -5.38
C LEU A 99 16.19 -10.63 -5.23
N GLY A 100 16.72 -9.67 -4.46
CA GLY A 100 15.96 -8.50 -4.02
C GLY A 100 15.02 -8.86 -2.88
N CYS A 101 15.52 -9.59 -1.87
CA CYS A 101 14.67 -10.23 -0.87
C CYS A 101 13.94 -9.28 0.10
N GLY A 102 14.25 -7.98 0.08
CA GLY A 102 13.58 -6.98 0.92
C GLY A 102 13.70 -7.33 2.41
N THR A 103 12.59 -7.38 3.12
CA THR A 103 12.53 -7.80 4.53
C THR A 103 12.86 -9.28 4.76
N GLY A 104 12.99 -10.07 3.70
CA GLY A 104 13.20 -11.52 3.76
C GLY A 104 11.92 -12.30 4.12
N ALA A 105 10.75 -11.66 4.05
CA ALA A 105 9.48 -12.28 4.41
C ALA A 105 9.20 -13.56 3.61
N TRP A 106 9.45 -13.54 2.29
CA TRP A 106 9.31 -14.73 1.45
C TRP A 106 10.26 -15.84 1.87
N VAL A 107 11.56 -15.55 2.04
CA VAL A 107 12.57 -16.52 2.49
C VAL A 107 12.17 -17.20 3.79
N ILE A 108 11.68 -16.43 4.77
CA ILE A 108 11.27 -16.98 6.08
C ILE A 108 10.07 -17.91 5.93
N GLU A 109 9.06 -17.51 5.14
CA GLU A 109 7.88 -18.34 4.91
C GLU A 109 8.20 -19.59 4.07
N ALA A 110 9.06 -19.46 3.06
CA ALA A 110 9.53 -20.57 2.26
C ALA A 110 10.38 -21.54 3.10
N ALA A 111 11.22 -21.05 4.01
CA ALA A 111 11.97 -21.90 4.92
C ALA A 111 11.09 -22.69 5.90
N LYS A 112 9.91 -22.15 6.28
CA LYS A 112 8.92 -22.90 7.08
C LYS A 112 8.25 -24.02 6.27
N GLU A 113 8.00 -23.80 4.99
CA GLU A 113 7.38 -24.76 4.07
C GLU A 113 8.37 -25.83 3.58
N TRP A 114 9.57 -25.42 3.17
CA TRP A 114 10.63 -26.25 2.59
C TRP A 114 11.72 -26.49 3.62
N ARG A 115 11.49 -27.50 4.46
CA ARG A 115 12.29 -27.75 5.68
C ARG A 115 13.72 -28.24 5.41
N THR A 116 13.99 -28.72 4.20
CA THR A 116 15.29 -29.27 3.77
C THR A 116 16.08 -28.31 2.89
N THR A 117 15.51 -27.16 2.52
CA THR A 117 16.13 -26.19 1.62
C THR A 117 16.98 -25.20 2.39
N GLU A 118 18.16 -24.90 1.86
CA GLU A 118 18.99 -23.77 2.27
C GLU A 118 18.61 -22.54 1.44
N PHE A 119 18.49 -21.40 2.11
CA PHE A 119 18.06 -20.15 1.51
C PHE A 119 19.13 -19.08 1.61
N ILE A 120 19.32 -18.37 0.51
CA ILE A 120 20.15 -17.18 0.44
C ILE A 120 19.21 -16.03 0.07
N GLY A 121 19.11 -15.01 0.92
CA GLY A 121 18.46 -13.75 0.58
C GLY A 121 19.50 -12.72 0.18
N PHE A 122 19.42 -12.23 -1.06
CA PHE A 122 20.30 -11.17 -1.55
C PHE A 122 19.55 -9.85 -1.65
N ASP A 123 20.05 -8.79 -1.01
CA ASP A 123 19.44 -7.45 -1.11
C ASP A 123 20.48 -6.33 -1.14
N LEU A 124 20.05 -5.15 -1.59
CA LEU A 124 20.87 -3.94 -1.60
C LEU A 124 21.25 -3.50 -0.18
N VAL A 125 20.34 -3.66 0.79
CA VAL A 125 20.51 -3.13 2.16
C VAL A 125 20.05 -4.12 3.24
N ASN A 126 20.52 -3.88 4.47
CA ASN A 126 20.17 -4.70 5.63
C ASN A 126 18.84 -4.26 6.26
N VAL A 127 17.73 -4.83 5.78
CA VAL A 127 16.37 -4.61 6.32
C VAL A 127 15.66 -5.89 6.75
N GLN A 128 16.35 -7.04 6.69
CA GLN A 128 15.73 -8.33 6.94
C GLN A 128 15.39 -8.54 8.42
N LEU A 129 14.34 -9.33 8.67
CA LEU A 129 13.92 -9.71 10.02
C LEU A 129 14.97 -10.60 10.69
N LYS A 130 15.38 -10.23 11.92
CA LYS A 130 16.50 -10.88 12.64
C LYS A 130 16.07 -11.80 13.76
N ALA A 131 14.84 -11.68 14.24
CA ALA A 131 14.32 -12.54 15.30
C ALA A 131 13.68 -13.78 14.68
N LEU A 132 14.49 -14.80 14.44
CA LEU A 132 14.07 -16.07 13.85
C LEU A 132 14.22 -17.21 14.86
N ASP A 133 13.45 -18.27 14.67
CA ASP A 133 13.69 -19.53 15.38
C ASP A 133 15.06 -20.10 14.96
N PRO A 134 15.86 -20.67 15.89
CA PRO A 134 17.21 -21.17 15.59
C PRO A 134 17.27 -22.12 14.39
N SER A 135 16.28 -23.01 14.25
CA SER A 135 16.19 -23.96 13.12
C SER A 135 15.97 -23.32 11.74
N LEU A 136 15.45 -22.08 11.71
CA LEU A 136 15.32 -21.29 10.49
C LEU A 136 16.61 -20.51 10.24
N GLU A 137 17.18 -19.91 11.28
CA GLU A 137 18.42 -19.13 11.20
C GLU A 137 19.59 -19.96 10.65
N GLU A 138 19.71 -21.24 11.02
CA GLU A 138 20.75 -22.15 10.52
C GLU A 138 20.70 -22.41 9.01
N ARG A 139 19.54 -22.19 8.35
CA ARG A 139 19.34 -22.45 6.92
C ARG A 139 19.19 -21.19 6.08
N ILE A 140 19.26 -20.01 6.69
CA ILE A 140 19.05 -18.74 6.00
C ILE A 140 20.31 -17.89 6.09
N GLN A 141 20.87 -17.54 4.93
CA GLN A 141 22.00 -16.63 4.82
C GLN A 141 21.57 -15.32 4.14
N TRP A 142 21.91 -14.19 4.75
CA TRP A 142 21.69 -12.86 4.17
C TRP A 142 22.96 -12.33 3.52
N VAL A 143 22.88 -11.96 2.24
CA VAL A 143 23.98 -11.41 1.44
C VAL A 143 23.60 -10.01 0.95
N TYR A 144 24.57 -9.09 0.98
CA TYR A 144 24.34 -7.69 0.62
C TYR A 144 25.20 -7.28 -0.57
N GLY A 145 24.58 -6.70 -1.59
CA GLY A 145 25.30 -6.20 -2.75
C GLY A 145 24.41 -5.50 -3.76
N ASN A 146 25.01 -4.92 -4.79
CA ASN A 146 24.28 -4.22 -5.83
C ASN A 146 24.47 -4.95 -7.17
N PHE A 147 23.50 -5.78 -7.54
CA PHE A 147 23.51 -6.58 -8.77
C PHE A 147 23.50 -5.72 -10.06
N LEU A 148 23.23 -4.41 -9.99
CA LEU A 148 23.30 -3.50 -11.16
C LEU A 148 24.72 -3.03 -11.48
N THR A 149 25.62 -3.14 -10.50
CA THR A 149 27.00 -2.61 -10.58
C THR A 149 28.07 -3.68 -10.42
N THR A 150 27.74 -4.78 -9.76
CA THR A 150 28.66 -5.87 -9.46
C THR A 150 27.99 -7.20 -9.77
N ARG A 151 28.76 -8.15 -10.30
CA ARG A 151 28.36 -9.55 -10.45
C ARG A 151 27.91 -10.12 -9.10
N LEU A 152 26.94 -11.05 -9.10
CA LEU A 152 26.53 -11.73 -7.89
C LEU A 152 27.71 -12.54 -7.31
N PRO A 153 27.91 -12.54 -5.98
CA PRO A 153 29.03 -13.20 -5.33
C PRO A 153 28.78 -14.70 -5.15
N PHE A 154 28.30 -15.35 -6.20
CA PHE A 154 27.91 -16.75 -6.25
C PHE A 154 28.61 -17.44 -7.42
N GLU A 155 28.95 -18.71 -7.24
CA GLU A 155 29.55 -19.55 -8.26
C GLU A 155 28.55 -19.83 -9.40
N ASP A 156 29.05 -20.35 -10.51
CA ASP A 156 28.19 -20.84 -11.59
C ASP A 156 27.43 -22.09 -11.11
N ASP A 157 26.19 -22.27 -11.57
CA ASP A 157 25.37 -23.46 -11.28
C ASP A 157 25.20 -23.75 -9.76
N GLU A 158 24.92 -22.71 -8.97
CA GLU A 158 24.89 -22.78 -7.52
C GLU A 158 23.49 -23.06 -6.93
N PHE A 159 22.42 -22.58 -7.60
CA PHE A 159 21.05 -22.60 -7.08
C PHE A 159 20.11 -23.48 -7.91
N ASP A 160 19.27 -24.26 -7.25
CA ASP A 160 18.24 -25.08 -7.91
C ASP A 160 16.97 -24.27 -8.22
N HIS A 161 16.72 -23.23 -7.43
CA HIS A 161 15.58 -22.32 -7.58
C HIS A 161 15.99 -20.87 -7.29
N ILE A 162 15.52 -19.94 -8.13
CA ILE A 162 15.65 -18.50 -7.90
C ILE A 162 14.26 -17.89 -7.86
N HIS A 163 13.95 -17.22 -6.75
CA HIS A 163 12.75 -16.41 -6.59
C HIS A 163 13.10 -14.93 -6.76
N ILE A 164 12.22 -14.20 -7.46
CA ILE A 164 12.36 -12.77 -7.72
C ILE A 164 10.99 -12.12 -7.56
N GLN A 165 10.92 -11.05 -6.76
CA GLN A 165 9.67 -10.32 -6.60
C GLN A 165 9.89 -8.81 -6.53
N SER A 166 9.12 -8.07 -7.32
CA SER A 166 9.04 -6.60 -7.29
C SER A 166 10.39 -5.87 -7.48
N ILE A 167 11.39 -6.50 -8.10
CA ILE A 167 12.68 -5.83 -8.32
C ILE A 167 12.60 -4.83 -9.47
N ALA A 168 11.59 -4.94 -10.36
CA ALA A 168 11.44 -4.02 -11.48
C ALA A 168 11.27 -2.55 -11.07
N LEU A 169 10.90 -2.28 -9.81
CA LEU A 169 10.85 -0.94 -9.22
C LEU A 169 12.23 -0.27 -9.07
N GLY A 170 13.33 -1.02 -9.22
CA GLY A 170 14.70 -0.54 -9.09
C GLY A 170 15.64 -0.96 -10.22
N VAL A 171 15.16 -1.64 -11.25
CA VAL A 171 15.97 -2.13 -12.38
C VAL A 171 15.71 -1.30 -13.64
N PRO A 172 16.71 -0.54 -14.13
CA PRO A 172 16.59 0.13 -15.42
C PRO A 172 16.39 -0.84 -16.59
N GLU A 173 15.66 -0.42 -17.62
CA GLU A 173 15.28 -1.27 -18.75
C GLU A 173 16.50 -1.86 -19.49
N ASN A 174 17.59 -1.10 -19.60
CA ASN A 174 18.85 -1.54 -20.23
C ASN A 174 19.71 -2.46 -19.36
N LYS A 175 19.27 -2.82 -18.15
CA LYS A 175 20.01 -3.68 -17.22
C LYS A 175 19.46 -5.11 -17.16
N TRP A 176 18.27 -5.36 -17.72
CA TRP A 176 17.64 -6.68 -17.68
C TRP A 176 18.46 -7.78 -18.35
N ASP A 177 19.06 -7.52 -19.51
CA ASP A 177 19.88 -8.52 -20.22
C ASP A 177 21.06 -9.00 -19.36
N VAL A 178 21.78 -8.06 -18.74
CA VAL A 178 22.92 -8.36 -17.85
C VAL A 178 22.46 -9.11 -16.61
N LEU A 179 21.30 -8.72 -16.05
CA LEU A 179 20.75 -9.35 -14.88
C LEU A 179 20.27 -10.78 -15.17
N PHE A 180 19.59 -11.02 -16.30
CA PHE A 180 19.14 -12.36 -16.67
C PHE A 180 20.30 -13.29 -17.08
N ASP A 181 21.36 -12.76 -17.70
CA ASP A 181 22.59 -13.52 -17.94
C ASP A 181 23.19 -14.00 -16.61
N GLU A 182 23.24 -13.10 -15.62
CA GLU A 182 23.76 -13.40 -14.30
C GLU A 182 22.87 -14.37 -13.49
N ILE A 183 21.55 -14.23 -13.57
CA ILE A 183 20.59 -15.18 -12.99
C ILE A 183 20.77 -16.55 -13.64
N CYS A 184 20.85 -16.61 -14.97
CA CYS A 184 21.06 -17.85 -15.71
C CYS A 184 22.38 -18.52 -15.31
N ARG A 185 23.45 -17.73 -15.13
CA ARG A 185 24.76 -18.24 -14.72
C ARG A 185 24.74 -18.95 -13.37
N VAL A 186 24.13 -18.34 -12.35
CA VAL A 186 24.11 -18.89 -10.98
C VAL A 186 23.05 -19.98 -10.78
N LEU A 187 22.09 -20.10 -11.68
CA LEU A 187 21.08 -21.16 -11.66
C LEU A 187 21.70 -22.47 -12.19
N CYS A 188 21.43 -23.61 -11.55
CA CYS A 188 21.83 -24.94 -12.02
C CYS A 188 21.16 -25.27 -13.37
N PRO A 189 21.76 -26.13 -14.23
CA PRO A 189 21.09 -26.62 -15.43
C PRO A 189 19.79 -27.35 -15.06
N GLY A 190 18.67 -26.99 -15.70
CA GLY A 190 17.34 -27.47 -15.32
C GLY A 190 16.76 -26.87 -14.03
N GLY A 191 17.52 -26.02 -13.32
CA GLY A 191 17.03 -25.21 -12.22
C GLY A 191 15.94 -24.24 -12.69
N SER A 192 15.11 -23.79 -11.75
CA SER A 192 13.93 -22.98 -12.03
C SER A 192 14.09 -21.54 -11.57
N VAL A 193 13.50 -20.61 -12.31
CA VAL A 193 13.35 -19.21 -11.90
C VAL A 193 11.87 -18.84 -11.91
N GLU A 194 11.42 -18.20 -10.85
CA GLU A 194 10.08 -17.66 -10.68
C GLU A 194 10.16 -16.16 -10.39
N MET A 195 9.41 -15.37 -11.15
CA MET A 195 9.43 -13.93 -11.09
C MET A 195 8.02 -13.37 -11.01
N VAL A 196 7.74 -12.57 -9.98
CA VAL A 196 6.45 -11.92 -9.73
C VAL A 196 6.63 -10.42 -9.75
N GLU A 197 6.04 -9.75 -10.73
CA GLU A 197 6.23 -8.31 -10.93
C GLU A 197 4.90 -7.57 -11.02
N ASP A 198 4.93 -6.35 -10.50
CA ASP A 198 3.83 -5.40 -10.50
C ASP A 198 4.06 -4.33 -11.58
N ASP A 199 2.99 -3.89 -12.24
CA ASP A 199 3.02 -2.64 -12.99
C ASP A 199 3.03 -1.43 -12.05
N ILE A 200 3.72 -0.38 -12.48
CA ILE A 200 3.85 0.87 -11.74
C ILE A 200 2.65 1.75 -12.07
N ILE A 201 1.62 1.68 -11.23
CA ILE A 201 0.34 2.37 -11.43
C ILE A 201 0.19 3.46 -10.36
N PHE A 202 -0.24 4.66 -10.77
CA PHE A 202 -0.66 5.71 -9.85
C PHE A 202 -2.18 5.61 -9.60
N PRO A 203 -2.63 5.26 -8.39
CA PRO A 203 -4.06 5.24 -8.07
C PRO A 203 -4.65 6.65 -8.11
N SER A 204 -5.56 6.90 -9.04
CA SER A 204 -6.27 8.18 -9.13
C SER A 204 -7.75 8.01 -8.78
N LEU A 205 -8.32 9.06 -8.20
CA LEU A 205 -9.77 9.15 -7.99
C LEU A 205 -10.37 10.05 -9.07
N PRO A 206 -11.53 9.68 -9.62
CA PRO A 206 -12.12 10.46 -10.69
C PRO A 206 -12.63 11.80 -10.16
N ARG A 207 -12.52 12.87 -10.97
CA ARG A 207 -12.91 14.23 -10.58
C ARG A 207 -14.34 14.34 -10.10
N TRP A 208 -15.26 13.62 -10.71
CA TRP A 208 -16.66 13.66 -10.34
C TRP A 208 -16.87 13.21 -8.89
N PHE A 209 -16.00 12.35 -8.34
CA PHE A 209 -16.04 11.97 -6.93
C PHE A 209 -15.43 13.03 -6.02
N THR A 210 -14.32 13.62 -6.45
CA THR A 210 -13.48 14.45 -5.60
C THR A 210 -13.84 15.95 -5.65
N ALA A 211 -14.43 16.43 -6.75
CA ALA A 211 -14.86 17.81 -6.90
C ALA A 211 -16.03 18.19 -5.95
N PRO A 212 -17.08 17.38 -5.75
CA PRO A 212 -18.15 17.67 -4.79
C PRO A 212 -17.65 17.88 -3.36
N MET A 213 -16.70 17.02 -2.92
CA MET A 213 -16.07 17.11 -1.59
C MET A 213 -15.30 18.42 -1.37
N ARG A 214 -15.00 19.16 -2.45
CA ARG A 214 -14.13 20.35 -2.41
C ARG A 214 -14.76 21.59 -3.01
N ALA A 215 -16.02 21.49 -3.43
CA ALA A 215 -16.77 22.66 -3.84
C ALA A 215 -16.88 23.60 -2.63
N LYS A 216 -16.29 24.79 -2.72
CA LYS A 216 -16.47 25.81 -1.69
C LYS A 216 -17.94 26.20 -1.67
N PRO A 217 -18.57 26.43 -0.50
CA PRO A 217 -19.91 26.99 -0.46
C PRO A 217 -19.87 28.31 -1.24
N ARG A 218 -20.71 28.41 -2.28
CA ARG A 218 -20.86 29.68 -2.99
C ARG A 218 -21.33 30.67 -1.93
N ARG A 219 -20.48 31.62 -1.55
CA ARG A 219 -20.98 32.84 -0.92
C ARG A 219 -21.94 33.40 -1.96
N SER A 220 -23.23 33.33 -1.68
CA SER A 220 -24.24 34.01 -2.47
C SER A 220 -23.70 35.42 -2.69
N ALA A 221 -23.45 35.79 -3.94
CA ALA A 221 -23.16 37.17 -4.28
C ALA A 221 -24.47 37.97 -4.11
N SER A 222 -25.04 37.98 -2.92
CA SER A 222 -26.00 38.99 -2.50
C SER A 222 -25.20 40.21 -2.07
N VAL A 223 -24.44 40.77 -3.02
CA VAL A 223 -24.11 42.19 -2.95
C VAL A 223 -25.43 42.88 -3.28
N HIS A 224 -26.12 43.36 -2.26
CA HIS A 224 -27.23 44.29 -2.45
C HIS A 224 -26.62 45.57 -3.03
N LEU A 225 -26.61 45.69 -4.36
CA LEU A 225 -26.42 46.97 -5.01
C LEU A 225 -27.73 47.76 -4.85
N PRO A 226 -27.68 49.02 -4.42
CA PRO A 226 -28.84 49.88 -4.40
C PRO A 226 -29.12 50.35 -5.82
N GLU A 227 -29.69 49.48 -6.65
CA GLU A 227 -30.55 49.80 -7.80
C GLU A 227 -30.93 48.51 -8.54
N GLY A 228 -32.23 48.32 -8.76
CA GLY A 228 -32.83 47.11 -9.30
C GLY A 228 -32.47 46.82 -10.75
N SER A 229 -31.31 46.22 -11.00
CA SER A 229 -31.03 45.55 -12.26
C SER A 229 -30.76 44.06 -12.01
N VAL A 230 -31.79 43.25 -12.27
CA VAL A 230 -31.69 41.79 -12.30
C VAL A 230 -30.91 41.41 -13.56
N ARG A 231 -29.61 41.10 -13.43
CA ARG A 231 -28.94 40.31 -14.46
C ARG A 231 -29.32 38.85 -14.26
N GLY A 232 -29.97 38.30 -15.29
CA GLY A 232 -30.43 36.92 -15.34
C GLY A 232 -29.34 35.92 -14.97
N SER A 233 -29.78 34.87 -14.28
CA SER A 233 -29.05 33.64 -14.05
C SER A 233 -28.38 33.18 -15.35
N ILE A 234 -27.06 33.38 -15.45
CA ILE A 234 -26.26 32.65 -16.44
C ILE A 234 -26.02 31.30 -15.79
N SER A 235 -26.78 30.30 -16.24
CA SER A 235 -26.41 28.89 -16.10
C SER A 235 -25.00 28.73 -16.67
N SER A 236 -23.99 28.57 -15.83
CA SER A 236 -22.63 28.26 -16.27
C SER A 236 -22.47 26.76 -16.53
N SER A 237 -23.48 26.11 -17.11
CA SER A 237 -23.43 24.72 -17.56
C SER A 237 -22.88 24.58 -18.98
N LEU A 238 -22.49 25.67 -19.65
CA LEU A 238 -21.96 25.67 -21.02
C LEU A 238 -20.89 26.76 -21.25
N LEU A 239 -19.94 26.90 -20.31
CA LEU A 239 -18.66 27.50 -20.68
C LEU A 239 -17.73 26.35 -21.08
N GLU A 240 -17.32 26.37 -22.34
CA GLU A 240 -16.23 25.55 -22.88
C GLU A 240 -15.13 25.42 -21.83
N SER A 241 -14.74 24.18 -21.54
CA SER A 241 -13.66 23.88 -20.60
C SER A 241 -12.44 24.73 -20.93
N PRO A 242 -11.90 25.53 -19.98
CA PRO A 242 -10.63 26.20 -20.22
C PRO A 242 -9.58 25.16 -20.60
N PRO A 243 -8.68 25.48 -21.54
CA PRO A 243 -7.77 24.51 -22.12
C PRO A 243 -6.64 24.23 -21.13
N SER A 244 -6.86 23.29 -20.19
CA SER A 244 -5.83 22.55 -19.41
C SER A 244 -6.33 21.98 -18.08
N ILE A 245 -7.64 21.85 -17.83
CA ILE A 245 -8.10 21.28 -16.56
C ILE A 245 -7.52 19.86 -16.39
N PRO A 246 -6.67 19.59 -15.37
CA PRO A 246 -6.02 18.29 -15.24
C PRO A 246 -7.03 17.16 -15.05
N ASN A 247 -6.82 15.96 -15.56
CA ASN A 247 -7.82 14.88 -15.57
C ASN A 247 -8.33 14.46 -14.18
N HIS A 248 -7.55 14.68 -13.12
CA HIS A 248 -7.93 14.47 -11.71
C HIS A 248 -7.19 15.43 -10.77
N ASP A 249 -7.62 15.49 -9.50
CA ASP A 249 -7.07 16.43 -8.51
C ASP A 249 -5.61 16.20 -8.13
N HIS A 250 -5.11 15.00 -8.38
CA HIS A 250 -3.74 14.57 -8.05
C HIS A 250 -2.85 14.48 -9.28
N ALA A 251 -3.23 15.10 -10.39
CA ALA A 251 -2.53 14.97 -11.67
C ALA A 251 -1.07 15.46 -11.61
N LEU A 252 -0.75 16.45 -10.76
CA LEU A 252 0.65 16.83 -10.54
C LEU A 252 1.44 15.69 -9.88
N LEU A 253 0.90 15.06 -8.82
CA LEU A 253 1.55 13.93 -8.18
C LEU A 253 1.71 12.75 -9.14
N GLU A 254 0.71 12.48 -9.97
CA GLU A 254 0.81 11.45 -11.01
C GLU A 254 1.93 11.77 -12.01
N SER A 255 2.00 13.02 -12.48
CA SER A 255 3.05 13.46 -13.41
C SER A 255 4.44 13.36 -12.79
N LEU A 256 4.61 13.76 -11.53
CA LEU A 256 5.87 13.61 -10.79
C LEU A 256 6.22 12.12 -10.61
N TYR A 257 5.24 11.29 -10.28
CA TYR A 257 5.43 9.85 -10.08
C TYR A 257 5.89 9.15 -11.36
N LYS A 258 5.30 9.49 -12.51
CA LYS A 258 5.75 8.98 -13.82
C LYS A 258 7.19 9.40 -14.12
N ALA A 259 7.52 10.68 -13.94
CA ALA A 259 8.86 11.19 -14.22
C ALA A 259 9.94 10.59 -13.31
N VAL A 260 9.59 10.24 -12.06
CA VAL A 260 10.50 9.52 -11.16
C VAL A 260 11.04 8.25 -11.82
N PHE A 261 10.19 7.42 -12.42
CA PHE A 261 10.64 6.18 -13.06
C PHE A 261 11.26 6.42 -14.44
N GLU A 262 10.71 7.35 -15.22
CA GLU A 262 11.23 7.69 -16.54
C GLU A 262 12.69 8.20 -16.48
N HIS A 263 12.99 9.14 -15.58
CA HIS A 263 14.34 9.67 -15.40
C HIS A 263 15.33 8.63 -14.84
N ARG A 264 14.82 7.57 -14.23
CA ARG A 264 15.60 6.43 -13.75
C ARG A 264 15.72 5.32 -14.81
N PHE A 265 15.17 5.53 -16.00
CA PHE A 265 15.10 4.56 -17.09
C PHE A 265 14.40 3.25 -16.67
N ILE A 266 13.43 3.34 -15.76
CA ILE A 266 12.66 2.19 -15.26
C ILE A 266 11.34 2.10 -16.00
N ASN A 267 11.05 0.92 -16.56
CA ASN A 267 9.82 0.68 -17.28
C ASN A 267 8.62 0.54 -16.33
N MET A 268 7.57 1.32 -16.55
CA MET A 268 6.37 1.30 -15.70
C MET A 268 5.41 0.13 -15.99
N LYS A 269 5.64 -0.65 -17.05
CA LYS A 269 4.87 -1.84 -17.38
C LYS A 269 5.74 -3.10 -17.50
N PRO A 270 6.38 -3.55 -16.40
CA PRO A 270 7.16 -4.80 -16.40
C PRO A 270 6.35 -6.00 -16.90
N SER A 271 5.03 -6.02 -16.65
CA SER A 271 4.14 -7.09 -17.11
C SER A 271 4.14 -7.26 -18.64
N ALA A 272 4.39 -6.19 -19.40
CA ALA A 272 4.42 -6.20 -20.85
C ALA A 272 5.81 -6.50 -21.42
N VAL A 273 6.86 -6.02 -20.75
CA VAL A 273 8.24 -5.99 -21.29
C VAL A 273 9.08 -7.18 -20.85
N LEU A 274 8.98 -7.62 -19.59
CA LEU A 274 9.77 -8.73 -19.08
C LEU A 274 9.58 -10.08 -19.81
N PRO A 275 8.38 -10.45 -20.29
CA PRO A 275 8.20 -11.72 -20.99
C PRO A 275 9.16 -11.95 -22.17
N SER A 276 9.48 -10.90 -22.95
CA SER A 276 10.38 -11.03 -24.10
C SER A 276 11.83 -11.23 -23.66
N TYR A 277 12.29 -10.47 -22.66
CA TYR A 277 13.61 -10.67 -22.07
C TYR A 277 13.72 -12.06 -21.46
N PHE A 278 12.78 -12.42 -20.60
CA PHE A 278 12.75 -13.69 -19.89
C PHE A 278 12.77 -14.91 -20.83
N SER A 279 12.00 -14.86 -21.93
CA SER A 279 11.95 -15.95 -22.92
C SER A 279 13.23 -16.11 -23.74
N THR A 280 14.12 -15.13 -23.73
CA THR A 280 15.42 -15.20 -24.41
C THR A 280 16.43 -16.04 -23.62
N TYR A 281 16.34 -16.03 -22.28
CA TYR A 281 17.31 -16.67 -21.39
C TYR A 281 16.85 -18.04 -20.86
N PHE A 282 15.54 -18.25 -20.71
CA PHE A 282 14.99 -19.46 -20.10
C PHE A 282 14.17 -20.30 -21.08
N ARG A 283 14.08 -21.60 -20.80
CA ARG A 283 13.25 -22.58 -21.55
C ARG A 283 12.04 -23.00 -20.74
N GLN A 284 11.11 -23.67 -21.41
CA GLN A 284 9.83 -24.12 -20.83
C GLN A 284 9.10 -22.97 -20.12
N VAL A 285 9.18 -21.77 -20.72
CA VAL A 285 8.68 -20.55 -20.13
C VAL A 285 7.17 -20.59 -20.09
N THR A 286 6.65 -20.42 -18.88
CA THR A 286 5.22 -20.33 -18.64
C THR A 286 4.93 -18.89 -18.23
N LEU A 287 4.08 -18.21 -19.00
CA LEU A 287 3.71 -16.83 -18.78
C LEU A 287 2.31 -16.77 -18.15
N GLY A 288 2.20 -16.25 -16.94
CA GLY A 288 0.91 -15.98 -16.32
C GLY A 288 0.13 -14.89 -17.07
N PRO A 289 -1.22 -14.90 -17.00
CA PRO A 289 -2.01 -13.75 -17.42
C PRO A 289 -1.66 -12.54 -16.55
N VAL A 290 -1.91 -11.34 -17.07
CA VAL A 290 -1.84 -10.13 -16.25
C VAL A 290 -3.10 -10.10 -15.39
N LEU A 291 -2.91 -10.15 -14.07
CA LEU A 291 -3.98 -10.07 -13.08
C LEU A 291 -4.11 -8.63 -12.60
N SER A 292 -5.17 -7.96 -13.01
CA SER A 292 -5.44 -6.56 -12.65
C SER A 292 -6.55 -6.48 -11.61
N PHE A 293 -6.30 -5.77 -10.51
CA PHE A 293 -7.27 -5.49 -9.46
C PHE A 293 -7.79 -4.08 -9.60
N PHE A 294 -9.11 -3.93 -9.62
CA PHE A 294 -9.74 -2.62 -9.84
C PHE A 294 -9.79 -1.78 -8.56
N MET A 295 -10.02 -0.48 -8.74
CA MET A 295 -10.32 0.42 -7.64
C MET A 295 -11.53 -0.10 -6.83
N PRO A 296 -11.50 -0.04 -5.48
CA PRO A 296 -12.64 -0.38 -4.63
C PRO A 296 -13.92 0.35 -5.04
N PRO A 297 -15.13 -0.09 -4.66
CA PRO A 297 -16.35 0.68 -4.85
C PRO A 297 -16.36 1.94 -3.97
N LEU A 298 -17.13 2.96 -4.38
CA LEU A 298 -17.19 4.22 -3.62
C LEU A 298 -18.05 3.97 -2.39
N PRO A 299 -17.72 4.59 -1.24
CA PRO A 299 -18.58 4.48 -0.09
C PRO A 299 -19.99 4.95 -0.49
N PRO A 300 -21.06 4.22 -0.09
CA PRO A 300 -22.40 4.65 -0.37
C PRO A 300 -22.64 6.01 0.30
N LEU A 301 -23.41 6.87 -0.37
CA LEU A 301 -23.82 8.14 0.21
C LEU A 301 -24.61 7.87 1.49
N GLN A 302 -24.21 8.50 2.58
CA GLN A 302 -24.92 8.37 3.84
C GLN A 302 -26.28 9.08 3.70
N PRO A 303 -27.38 8.47 4.17
CA PRO A 303 -28.68 9.12 4.15
C PRO A 303 -28.63 10.39 5.01
N LEU A 304 -29.24 11.47 4.51
CA LEU A 304 -29.37 12.72 5.25
C LEU A 304 -30.10 12.46 6.57
N SER A 305 -29.65 13.10 7.66
CA SER A 305 -30.37 13.02 8.93
C SER A 305 -31.82 13.47 8.74
N PRO A 306 -32.82 12.79 9.35
CA PRO A 306 -34.20 13.25 9.27
C PRO A 306 -34.24 14.68 9.80
N ARG A 307 -34.66 15.63 8.95
CA ARG A 307 -34.89 17.01 9.39
C ARG A 307 -35.79 16.93 10.63
N MET A 308 -35.28 17.35 11.79
CA MET A 308 -36.17 17.80 12.85
C MET A 308 -36.90 18.99 12.25
N ALA A 309 -38.12 18.75 11.75
CA ALA A 309 -38.98 19.76 11.16
C ALA A 309 -38.99 20.94 12.12
N THR A 310 -38.25 21.99 11.76
CA THR A 310 -38.16 23.16 12.62
C THR A 310 -39.54 23.77 12.56
N ALA A 311 -40.20 23.82 13.72
CA ALA A 311 -41.50 24.42 13.92
C ALA A 311 -41.48 25.91 13.54
N TYR A 312 -41.58 26.19 12.25
CA TYR A 312 -41.83 27.49 11.66
C TYR A 312 -42.70 27.30 10.43
N ALA A 313 -43.83 26.61 10.61
CA ALA A 313 -45.01 26.98 9.84
C ALA A 313 -45.45 28.34 10.37
N ILE A 314 -45.14 29.40 9.62
CA ILE A 314 -45.83 30.68 9.76
C ILE A 314 -47.27 30.40 9.32
N GLU A 315 -48.16 30.11 10.28
CA GLU A 315 -49.60 30.10 10.00
C GLU A 315 -50.10 31.55 9.85
N PRO A 316 -50.90 31.85 8.80
CA PRO A 316 -51.50 33.16 8.64
C PRO A 316 -52.68 33.35 9.61
N LEU A 317 -52.77 34.58 10.14
CA LEU A 317 -53.83 35.10 11.01
C LEU A 317 -55.24 34.58 10.69
N GLY A 318 -55.90 34.02 11.71
CA GLY A 318 -57.33 33.74 11.74
C GLY A 318 -57.88 33.94 13.16
N LEU A 319 -58.80 34.88 13.30
CA LEU A 319 -59.55 35.23 14.51
C LEU A 319 -60.45 34.05 14.94
N ASP A 320 -60.42 33.66 16.21
CA ASP A 320 -61.65 33.45 16.99
C ASP A 320 -61.39 33.28 18.49
N ALA A 321 -62.39 33.70 19.25
CA ALA A 321 -62.33 34.05 20.66
C ALA A 321 -62.76 32.92 21.62
N GLU A 322 -62.26 33.03 22.87
CA GLU A 322 -62.78 32.48 24.13
C GLU A 322 -62.90 30.96 24.37
N ARG A 323 -62.06 30.43 25.29
CA ARG A 323 -62.51 30.09 26.66
C ARG A 323 -61.35 29.69 27.58
N ARG A 324 -61.33 30.32 28.76
CA ARG A 324 -60.49 30.00 29.94
C ARG A 324 -60.93 28.70 30.62
N SER A 325 -59.97 27.91 31.07
CA SER A 325 -59.97 27.32 32.43
C SER A 325 -58.60 26.73 32.80
N VAL A 326 -57.97 27.29 33.83
CA VAL A 326 -56.89 26.71 34.65
C VAL A 326 -57.47 26.58 36.06
N PRO A 327 -57.14 25.54 36.86
CA PRO A 327 -56.08 25.75 37.85
C PRO A 327 -55.18 24.52 38.18
N ASN A 328 -53.92 24.85 38.46
CA ASN A 328 -52.98 24.33 39.48
C ASN A 328 -52.77 22.82 39.71
N THR A 329 -51.52 22.37 39.50
CA THR A 329 -50.59 21.99 40.59
C THR A 329 -49.12 21.94 40.11
N ALA A 330 -48.21 22.53 40.89
CA ALA A 330 -46.75 22.25 40.93
C ALA A 330 -46.43 21.64 42.33
N PRO A 331 -45.21 21.17 42.70
CA PRO A 331 -43.87 21.21 42.06
C PRO A 331 -43.13 19.82 42.22
N PRO A 332 -41.77 19.65 42.25
CA PRO A 332 -40.66 20.58 41.98
C PRO A 332 -39.56 20.09 41.01
N SER A 333 -38.70 21.05 40.71
CA SER A 333 -37.49 21.10 39.90
C SER A 333 -36.36 20.11 40.25
N SER A 334 -35.70 19.58 39.21
CA SER A 334 -34.27 19.28 39.22
C SER A 334 -33.63 19.60 37.86
N SER A 335 -32.59 20.41 37.89
CA SER A 335 -31.74 20.81 36.76
C SER A 335 -30.77 19.70 36.35
N PRO A 336 -30.56 19.40 35.05
CA PRO A 336 -29.41 18.61 34.65
C PRO A 336 -28.20 19.53 34.38
N THR A 337 -27.18 19.35 35.19
CA THR A 337 -25.82 19.85 35.03
C THR A 337 -25.16 19.23 33.80
N ARG A 338 -24.56 20.09 32.97
CA ARG A 338 -23.77 19.77 31.78
C ARG A 338 -22.49 19.01 32.16
N PRO A 339 -22.15 17.85 31.55
CA PRO A 339 -20.81 17.30 31.67
C PRO A 339 -19.83 17.96 30.68
N ILE A 340 -18.62 18.13 31.18
CA ILE A 340 -17.47 18.82 30.62
C ILE A 340 -16.84 17.99 29.49
N SER A 341 -16.58 18.60 28.34
CA SER A 341 -15.80 18.02 27.25
C SER A 341 -14.32 17.97 27.64
N VAL A 342 -13.73 16.77 27.69
CA VAL A 342 -12.28 16.59 27.78
C VAL A 342 -11.70 16.49 26.37
N SER A 343 -10.98 17.53 25.95
CA SER A 343 -10.19 17.51 24.72
C SER A 343 -8.83 16.87 25.01
N PHE A 344 -8.49 15.79 24.30
CA PHE A 344 -7.15 15.22 24.32
C PHE A 344 -6.31 15.88 23.22
N SER A 345 -5.46 16.83 23.62
CA SER A 345 -4.34 17.31 22.81
C SER A 345 -3.06 16.71 23.38
N SER A 346 -2.35 15.90 22.60
CA SER A 346 -1.00 15.43 22.94
C SER A 346 0.01 16.02 21.96
N ALA A 347 0.63 17.11 22.39
CA ALA A 347 1.89 17.60 21.83
C ALA A 347 3.07 16.84 22.46
N MET A 348 4.07 16.53 21.64
CA MET A 348 5.33 15.94 22.07
C MET A 348 6.26 16.98 22.70
N SER A 349 6.97 16.60 23.76
CA SER A 349 8.23 17.23 24.16
C SER A 349 9.26 16.16 24.57
N LYS A 350 10.47 16.32 24.03
CA LYS A 350 11.71 15.67 24.45
C LYS A 350 12.20 16.28 25.77
N GLU A 351 12.75 15.48 26.67
CA GLU A 351 14.15 15.57 27.13
C GLU A 351 14.49 14.56 28.23
N SER A 352 15.77 14.22 28.23
CA SER A 352 16.51 13.26 29.03
C SER A 352 16.77 13.71 30.47
N SER A 353 16.80 12.78 31.44
CA SER A 353 18.04 12.42 32.19
C SER A 353 17.78 11.51 33.41
N SER A 354 18.67 10.50 33.49
CA SER A 354 19.29 9.87 34.67
C SER A 354 18.46 9.25 35.83
N SER A 355 18.75 7.96 35.99
CA SER A 355 19.29 7.29 37.19
C SER A 355 18.37 6.39 38.04
N THR A 356 18.78 5.11 38.03
CA THR A 356 19.02 4.19 39.16
C THR A 356 17.85 3.51 39.88
N SER A 357 17.95 2.16 39.81
CA SER A 357 17.78 1.19 40.89
C SER A 357 16.48 0.37 40.96
N GLU A 358 16.68 -0.92 40.64
CA GLU A 358 16.28 -2.11 41.41
C GLU A 358 14.98 -2.05 42.24
N SER A 359 14.04 -2.95 41.94
CA SER A 359 13.94 -4.21 42.69
C SER A 359 12.72 -5.04 42.29
N SER A 360 12.97 -6.34 42.37
CA SER A 360 12.09 -7.51 42.33
C SER A 360 10.82 -7.43 43.19
N LEU A 361 9.80 -8.21 42.79
CA LEU A 361 9.10 -9.28 43.57
C LEU A 361 7.69 -9.47 42.96
N VAL A 362 7.42 -10.55 42.22
CA VAL A 362 7.00 -11.89 42.68
C VAL A 362 5.53 -11.97 43.10
N SER A 363 4.76 -12.70 42.26
CA SER A 363 3.59 -13.56 42.57
C SER A 363 2.27 -12.86 42.99
N ARG A 364 1.06 -13.37 42.71
CA ARG A 364 0.63 -14.75 42.46
C ARG A 364 -0.83 -14.78 41.93
N GLU A 365 -1.06 -15.69 40.98
CA GLU A 365 -2.18 -16.62 40.75
C GLU A 365 -3.67 -16.30 41.03
N ARG A 366 -4.44 -16.70 40.00
CA ARG A 366 -5.68 -17.53 39.98
C ARG A 366 -7.00 -16.89 40.40
N SER A 367 -7.97 -16.94 39.49
CA SER A 367 -8.95 -18.05 39.49
C SER A 367 -9.76 -18.12 38.19
N HIS A 368 -10.08 -19.37 37.84
CA HIS A 368 -10.82 -19.84 36.68
C HIS A 368 -12.33 -19.61 36.84
N SER A 369 -13.08 -19.49 35.73
CA SER A 369 -14.04 -20.52 35.28
C SER A 369 -14.85 -20.05 34.07
N SER A 370 -15.14 -21.02 33.20
CA SER A 370 -15.69 -20.94 31.85
C SER A 370 -17.23 -21.17 31.83
N PRO A 371 -17.88 -21.68 30.77
CA PRO A 371 -18.73 -20.92 29.84
C PRO A 371 -20.18 -21.45 29.74
N LEU A 372 -21.14 -20.70 29.18
CA LEU A 372 -22.45 -21.24 28.79
C LEU A 372 -23.02 -20.52 27.54
N GLU A 373 -23.18 -21.28 26.45
CA GLU A 373 -24.20 -21.11 25.40
C GLU A 373 -25.40 -22.07 25.70
N PRO A 374 -26.43 -22.23 24.84
CA PRO A 374 -27.36 -21.26 24.23
C PRO A 374 -28.83 -21.64 24.56
N SER A 375 -29.82 -20.79 24.24
CA SER A 375 -31.23 -21.23 24.21
C SER A 375 -32.03 -20.57 23.09
N GLU A 376 -32.69 -21.41 22.29
CA GLU A 376 -33.55 -21.09 21.16
C GLU A 376 -34.97 -20.62 21.56
N ALA A 377 -35.58 -19.90 20.61
CA ALA A 377 -36.95 -20.08 20.08
C ALA A 377 -38.06 -19.07 20.42
N LEU A 378 -38.81 -18.78 19.33
CA LEU A 378 -40.14 -18.17 19.16
C LEU A 378 -40.15 -16.62 19.03
N SER A 379 -40.75 -15.98 18.01
CA SER A 379 -41.67 -16.43 16.96
C SER A 379 -41.83 -15.36 15.87
N SER A 380 -42.21 -15.84 14.70
CA SER A 380 -42.61 -15.15 13.46
C SER A 380 -43.81 -14.22 13.61
N ILE A 381 -43.73 -13.01 13.04
CA ILE A 381 -44.89 -12.27 12.52
C ILE A 381 -44.56 -11.82 11.09
N ALA A 382 -45.31 -12.39 10.15
CA ALA A 382 -45.41 -11.93 8.78
C ALA A 382 -46.37 -10.74 8.72
N VAL A 383 -45.99 -9.69 7.98
CA VAL A 383 -46.93 -8.70 7.46
C VAL A 383 -46.59 -8.46 5.99
N SER A 384 -47.57 -8.76 5.14
CA SER A 384 -47.58 -8.60 3.69
C SER A 384 -47.96 -7.17 3.28
N ASP A 385 -47.31 -6.71 2.21
CA ASP A 385 -47.70 -5.77 1.15
C ASP A 385 -48.43 -4.46 1.49
N THR A 386 -47.80 -3.35 1.11
CA THR A 386 -48.43 -2.35 0.22
C THR A 386 -47.39 -1.76 -0.73
N ASP A 387 -47.76 -1.70 -2.01
CA ASP A 387 -47.03 -1.11 -3.14
C ASP A 387 -46.52 0.31 -2.86
N ASP A 388 -45.26 0.58 -3.19
CA ASP A 388 -44.83 1.93 -3.56
C ASP A 388 -43.91 1.86 -4.79
N HIS A 389 -44.33 2.52 -5.86
CA HIS A 389 -43.64 2.54 -7.15
C HIS A 389 -42.38 3.42 -7.06
N SER A 390 -41.26 2.84 -6.64
CA SER A 390 -39.94 3.40 -6.93
C SER A 390 -39.51 2.95 -8.33
N GLU A 391 -39.33 3.88 -9.26
CA GLU A 391 -38.65 3.58 -10.53
C GLU A 391 -37.29 2.94 -10.23
N ASP A 392 -37.19 1.65 -10.53
CA ASP A 392 -35.95 0.87 -10.40
C ASP A 392 -34.90 1.47 -11.33
N ILE A 393 -33.96 2.21 -10.75
CA ILE A 393 -32.68 2.50 -11.39
C ILE A 393 -32.07 1.14 -11.77
N PRO A 394 -31.72 0.88 -13.05
CA PRO A 394 -31.13 -0.39 -13.43
C PRO A 394 -29.91 -0.65 -12.55
N SER A 395 -29.89 -1.79 -11.86
CA SER A 395 -28.71 -2.22 -11.12
C SER A 395 -27.54 -2.25 -12.11
N PRO A 396 -26.41 -1.58 -11.82
CA PRO A 396 -25.25 -1.65 -12.70
C PRO A 396 -24.83 -3.12 -12.81
N THR A 397 -24.52 -3.55 -14.04
CA THR A 397 -23.98 -4.89 -14.33
C THR A 397 -22.92 -5.27 -13.30
N PRO A 398 -22.90 -6.53 -12.83
CA PRO A 398 -21.95 -6.96 -11.80
C PRO A 398 -20.53 -6.60 -12.22
N ARG A 399 -19.90 -5.71 -11.45
CA ARG A 399 -18.53 -5.29 -11.68
C ARG A 399 -17.61 -6.47 -11.38
N GLY A 400 -16.74 -6.82 -12.32
CA GLY A 400 -15.61 -7.69 -12.01
C GLY A 400 -14.75 -7.01 -10.95
N LEU A 401 -14.25 -7.77 -9.97
CA LEU A 401 -13.27 -7.26 -8.99
C LEU A 401 -11.85 -7.25 -9.60
N TYR A 402 -11.65 -8.09 -10.60
CA TYR A 402 -10.37 -8.27 -11.26
C TYR A 402 -10.56 -8.48 -12.78
N ALA A 403 -9.48 -8.33 -13.54
CA ALA A 403 -9.38 -8.76 -14.93
C ALA A 403 -8.17 -9.67 -15.15
N LEU A 404 -8.30 -10.58 -16.12
CA LEU A 404 -7.24 -11.47 -16.58
C LEU A 404 -6.97 -11.20 -18.06
N GLU A 405 -5.83 -10.58 -18.36
CA GLU A 405 -5.40 -10.36 -19.74
C GLU A 405 -4.39 -11.43 -20.16
N ALA A 406 -4.75 -12.25 -21.14
CA ALA A 406 -3.85 -13.25 -21.72
C ALA A 406 -3.12 -12.65 -22.93
N ASN A 407 -1.79 -12.49 -22.87
CA ASN A 407 -1.02 -12.09 -24.04
C ASN A 407 -1.00 -13.20 -25.11
N GLY A 408 -1.23 -12.81 -26.36
CA GLY A 408 -1.19 -13.69 -27.54
C GLY A 408 0.18 -14.28 -27.90
N LEU A 409 1.22 -14.01 -27.10
CA LEU A 409 2.55 -14.61 -27.24
C LEU A 409 2.66 -16.01 -26.60
N ALA A 410 1.62 -16.47 -25.88
CA ALA A 410 1.61 -17.80 -25.29
C ALA A 410 1.53 -18.86 -26.41
N ASP A 411 2.62 -19.60 -26.59
CA ASP A 411 2.68 -20.77 -27.45
C ASP A 411 1.58 -21.75 -27.03
N LYS A 412 0.70 -22.14 -27.97
CA LYS A 412 -0.48 -23.00 -27.71
C LYS A 412 -0.09 -24.43 -27.27
N THR A 413 1.20 -24.72 -27.19
CA THR A 413 1.76 -26.04 -26.91
C THR A 413 2.28 -26.22 -25.48
N ALA A 414 2.43 -25.13 -24.69
CA ALA A 414 2.87 -25.23 -23.30
C ALA A 414 1.70 -25.60 -22.36
N PRO A 415 1.87 -26.55 -21.43
CA PRO A 415 0.86 -26.86 -20.43
C PRO A 415 0.54 -25.59 -19.62
N ARG A 416 -0.73 -25.20 -19.62
CA ARG A 416 -1.22 -24.08 -18.80
C ARG A 416 -1.21 -24.55 -17.35
N LEU A 417 -0.11 -24.33 -16.63
CA LEU A 417 -0.18 -24.31 -15.18
C LEU A 417 -1.25 -23.27 -14.81
N PRO A 418 -2.31 -23.63 -14.06
CA PRO A 418 -3.21 -22.63 -13.52
C PRO A 418 -2.42 -21.86 -12.46
N PHE A 419 -1.68 -20.84 -12.90
CA PHE A 419 -0.91 -19.94 -12.03
C PHE A 419 -1.77 -19.40 -10.90
N VAL A 420 -3.04 -19.20 -11.19
CA VAL A 420 -4.04 -18.69 -10.28
C VAL A 420 -5.24 -19.63 -10.28
N ALA A 421 -5.65 -20.08 -9.11
CA ALA A 421 -6.95 -20.71 -8.96
C ALA A 421 -8.04 -19.67 -9.17
N VAL A 422 -8.71 -19.72 -10.32
CA VAL A 422 -9.82 -18.81 -10.67
C VAL A 422 -10.91 -18.84 -9.60
N GLU A 423 -11.19 -20.02 -9.03
CA GLU A 423 -12.10 -20.20 -7.90
C GLU A 423 -11.74 -19.35 -6.68
N ARG A 424 -10.44 -19.13 -6.41
CA ARG A 424 -9.98 -18.25 -5.33
C ARG A 424 -10.18 -16.79 -5.68
N LEU A 425 -9.88 -16.40 -6.91
CA LEU A 425 -10.16 -15.03 -7.39
C LEU A 425 -11.65 -14.70 -7.31
N ASP A 426 -12.51 -15.65 -7.68
CA ASP A 426 -13.97 -15.48 -7.59
C ASP A 426 -14.46 -15.40 -6.15
N SER A 427 -13.71 -15.94 -5.19
CA SER A 427 -14.00 -15.83 -3.75
C SER A 427 -13.47 -14.55 -3.10
N LEU A 428 -12.75 -13.70 -3.85
CA LEU A 428 -12.35 -12.39 -3.35
C LEU A 428 -13.57 -11.50 -3.12
N THR A 429 -13.49 -10.68 -2.08
CA THR A 429 -14.54 -9.70 -1.75
C THR A 429 -14.06 -8.30 -2.09
N GLU A 430 -14.95 -7.30 -2.07
CA GLU A 430 -14.58 -5.88 -2.23
C GLU A 430 -13.51 -5.42 -1.22
N ARG A 431 -13.40 -6.10 -0.07
CA ARG A 431 -12.35 -5.85 0.94
C ARG A 431 -10.95 -6.12 0.41
N SER A 432 -10.81 -7.09 -0.50
CA SER A 432 -9.53 -7.38 -1.14
C SER A 432 -9.04 -6.18 -1.97
N LEU A 433 -9.95 -5.51 -2.70
CA LEU A 433 -9.63 -4.31 -3.46
C LEU A 433 -9.11 -3.20 -2.57
N ALA A 434 -9.67 -3.05 -1.36
CA ALA A 434 -9.19 -2.07 -0.39
C ALA A 434 -7.75 -2.36 0.05
N MET A 435 -7.36 -3.63 0.19
CA MET A 435 -5.96 -4.01 0.47
C MET A 435 -5.03 -3.73 -0.72
N HIS A 436 -5.47 -4.01 -1.95
CA HIS A 436 -4.70 -3.70 -3.17
C HIS A 436 -4.48 -2.19 -3.33
N LEU A 437 -5.52 -1.38 -3.12
CA LEU A 437 -5.41 0.07 -3.11
C LEU A 437 -4.52 0.56 -1.97
N TYR A 438 -4.68 0.01 -0.76
CA TYR A 438 -3.85 0.35 0.39
C TYR A 438 -2.37 0.15 0.08
N ARG A 439 -2.00 -1.00 -0.48
CA ARG A 439 -0.64 -1.22 -0.95
C ARG A 439 -0.23 -0.19 -2.00
N ALA A 440 -1.00 -0.06 -3.09
CA ALA A 440 -0.62 0.75 -4.24
C ALA A 440 -0.37 2.24 -3.87
N TYR A 441 -1.25 2.86 -3.08
CA TYR A 441 -1.05 4.27 -2.72
C TYR A 441 0.11 4.46 -1.74
N ASN A 442 0.39 3.49 -0.85
CA ASN A 442 1.53 3.61 0.06
C ASN A 442 2.86 3.51 -0.69
N TYR A 443 2.96 2.76 -1.79
CA TYR A 443 4.15 2.79 -2.66
C TYR A 443 4.39 4.18 -3.27
N VAL A 444 3.32 4.89 -3.67
CA VAL A 444 3.43 6.29 -4.11
C VAL A 444 3.96 7.18 -2.98
N LEU A 445 3.45 7.01 -1.76
CA LEU A 445 3.92 7.77 -0.58
C LEU A 445 5.37 7.42 -0.21
N GLY A 446 5.78 6.16 -0.39
CA GLY A 446 7.17 5.73 -0.21
C GLY A 446 8.14 6.45 -1.15
N CYS A 447 7.67 6.93 -2.30
CA CYS A 447 8.45 7.72 -3.25
C CYS A 447 8.50 9.23 -2.93
N GLN A 448 7.98 9.68 -1.78
CA GLN A 448 7.83 11.11 -1.45
C GLN A 448 9.13 11.94 -1.63
N ASP A 449 10.29 11.43 -1.24
CA ASP A 449 11.56 12.12 -1.44
C ASP A 449 11.93 12.21 -2.94
N ALA A 450 11.78 11.13 -3.69
CA ALA A 450 12.01 11.12 -5.14
C ALA A 450 11.07 12.08 -5.88
N LEU A 451 9.80 12.14 -5.48
CA LEU A 451 8.81 13.08 -6.01
C LEU A 451 9.19 14.54 -5.70
N TRP A 452 9.75 14.79 -4.53
CA TRP A 452 10.23 16.12 -4.14
C TRP A 452 11.46 16.55 -4.95
N GLU A 453 12.41 15.65 -5.19
CA GLU A 453 13.56 15.94 -6.06
C GLU A 453 13.11 16.28 -7.48
N GLU A 454 12.15 15.53 -8.03
CA GLU A 454 11.58 15.80 -9.34
C GLU A 454 10.86 17.17 -9.39
N LEU A 455 10.09 17.50 -8.35
CA LEU A 455 9.43 18.80 -8.26
C LEU A 455 10.44 19.95 -8.16
N LYS A 456 11.53 19.78 -7.40
CA LYS A 456 12.62 20.77 -7.34
C LYS A 456 13.28 20.97 -8.69
N ASP A 457 13.49 19.90 -9.45
CA ASP A 457 14.04 19.99 -10.80
C ASP A 457 13.11 20.79 -11.73
N ARG A 458 11.81 20.52 -11.72
CA ARG A 458 10.83 21.28 -12.51
C ARG A 458 10.73 22.74 -12.09
N LEU A 459 10.72 23.02 -10.78
CA LEU A 459 10.73 24.39 -10.26
C LEU A 459 11.96 25.20 -10.71
N ARG A 460 13.09 24.54 -10.98
CA ARG A 460 14.33 25.20 -11.43
C ARG A 460 14.42 25.29 -12.95
N ASN A 461 14.03 24.23 -13.65
CA ASN A 461 14.39 24.03 -15.05
C ASN A 461 13.19 23.97 -16.00
N ARG A 462 11.97 23.72 -15.52
CA ARG A 462 10.75 23.46 -16.32
C ARG A 462 9.51 24.04 -15.65
N ARG A 463 9.52 25.36 -15.35
CA ARG A 463 8.43 26.01 -14.61
C ARG A 463 7.12 26.03 -15.39
N GLU A 464 7.18 26.12 -16.71
CA GLU A 464 6.00 26.08 -17.59
C GLU A 464 5.17 24.80 -17.43
N GLU A 465 5.79 23.67 -17.06
CA GLU A 465 5.08 22.41 -16.80
C GLU A 465 4.21 22.45 -15.53
N LEU A 466 4.46 23.43 -14.65
CA LEU A 466 3.80 23.55 -13.34
C LEU A 466 2.60 24.52 -13.38
N GLU A 467 2.49 25.37 -14.41
CA GLU A 467 1.38 26.32 -14.60
C GLU A 467 0.00 25.64 -14.56
N PRO A 468 -0.26 24.51 -15.28
CA PRO A 468 -1.58 23.87 -15.28
C PRO A 468 -2.03 23.37 -13.90
N PHE A 469 -1.11 23.25 -12.95
CA PHE A 469 -1.35 22.75 -11.60
C PHE A 469 -1.45 23.87 -10.55
N GLY A 470 -1.39 25.15 -10.95
CA GLY A 470 -1.47 26.29 -10.04
C GLY A 470 -0.22 26.47 -9.18
N TRP A 471 0.94 26.22 -9.77
CA TRP A 471 2.27 26.41 -9.16
C TRP A 471 2.98 27.62 -9.81
N GLU A 472 2.27 28.75 -9.86
CA GLU A 472 2.67 29.98 -10.56
C GLU A 472 3.36 31.02 -9.64
N ASP A 473 3.33 30.85 -8.32
CA ASP A 473 3.73 31.93 -7.38
C ASP A 473 5.26 32.12 -7.27
N GLU A 474 5.70 33.34 -7.56
CA GLU A 474 7.05 33.89 -7.38
C GLU A 474 7.19 34.51 -5.96
N GLU A 475 7.67 33.76 -4.96
CA GLU A 475 8.12 34.37 -3.70
C GLU A 475 9.53 33.91 -3.31
N GLU A 476 10.40 34.88 -2.98
CA GLU A 476 11.84 34.79 -2.64
C GLU A 476 12.24 33.80 -1.52
N PHE A 477 11.28 33.15 -0.84
CA PHE A 477 11.51 32.08 0.15
C PHE A 477 11.08 30.70 -0.36
N GLU A 478 11.49 30.41 -1.60
CA GLU A 478 10.93 29.38 -2.49
C GLU A 478 10.91 27.97 -1.88
N GLU A 479 12.01 27.46 -1.33
CA GLU A 479 12.10 26.01 -1.05
C GLU A 479 11.23 25.55 0.14
N VAL A 480 11.24 26.29 1.25
CA VAL A 480 10.48 25.92 2.46
C VAL A 480 8.97 26.07 2.22
N HIS A 481 8.56 27.11 1.48
CA HIS A 481 7.16 27.31 1.13
C HIS A 481 6.68 26.21 0.16
N ASN A 482 7.44 25.96 -0.91
CA ASN A 482 7.13 24.91 -1.88
C ASN A 482 7.10 23.54 -1.23
N ARG A 483 7.99 23.28 -0.25
CA ARG A 483 7.97 22.03 0.51
C ARG A 483 6.68 21.86 1.31
N LYS A 484 6.23 22.90 2.01
CA LYS A 484 4.94 22.85 2.73
C LYS A 484 3.75 22.67 1.78
N LYS A 485 3.78 23.29 0.60
CA LYS A 485 2.76 23.12 -0.44
C LYS A 485 2.74 21.67 -0.95
N PHE A 486 3.91 21.08 -1.17
CA PHE A 486 4.07 19.68 -1.56
C PHE A 486 3.61 18.70 -0.46
N GLU A 487 3.93 18.95 0.81
CA GLU A 487 3.47 18.11 1.92
C GLU A 487 1.93 18.13 2.06
N ARG A 488 1.30 19.30 1.84
CA ARG A 488 -0.17 19.39 1.79
C ARG A 488 -0.78 18.61 0.62
N LEU A 489 -0.10 18.58 -0.53
CA LEU A 489 -0.51 17.81 -1.70
C LEU A 489 -0.51 16.30 -1.39
N LEU A 490 0.55 15.81 -0.74
CA LEU A 490 0.66 14.41 -0.31
C LEU A 490 -0.33 14.05 0.79
N GLU A 491 -0.55 14.92 1.78
CA GLU A 491 -1.52 14.67 2.84
C GLU A 491 -2.94 14.62 2.30
N ARG A 492 -3.27 15.49 1.33
CA ARG A 492 -4.55 15.44 0.62
C ARG A 492 -4.70 14.13 -0.14
N TYR A 493 -3.67 13.69 -0.85
CA TYR A 493 -3.67 12.40 -1.55
C TYR A 493 -3.89 11.22 -0.57
N ARG A 494 -3.15 11.19 0.54
CA ARG A 494 -3.32 10.19 1.61
C ARG A 494 -4.76 10.16 2.13
N SER A 495 -5.31 11.32 2.48
CA SER A 495 -6.67 11.44 3.02
C SER A 495 -7.74 10.97 2.03
N ASP A 496 -7.61 11.33 0.76
CA ASP A 496 -8.54 10.90 -0.29
C ASP A 496 -8.47 9.38 -0.52
N MET A 497 -7.27 8.79 -0.53
CA MET A 497 -7.08 7.34 -0.67
C MET A 497 -7.57 6.57 0.56
N GLN A 498 -7.35 7.09 1.77
CA GLN A 498 -7.89 6.50 3.01
C GLN A 498 -9.42 6.53 3.03
N SER A 499 -10.03 7.63 2.54
CA SER A 499 -11.48 7.72 2.37
C SER A 499 -11.99 6.63 1.42
N ARG A 500 -11.21 6.27 0.40
CA ARG A 500 -11.53 5.20 -0.55
C ARG A 500 -11.32 3.78 0.01
N VAL A 501 -10.30 3.58 0.83
CA VAL A 501 -9.97 2.30 1.48
C VAL A 501 -10.87 2.02 2.70
N SER A 502 -11.56 3.04 3.22
CA SER A 502 -12.37 2.93 4.43
C SER A 502 -13.38 1.78 4.38
N PHE A 503 -13.33 0.92 5.41
CA PHE A 503 -14.11 -0.31 5.52
C PHE A 503 -15.58 -0.09 5.91
N TRP A 504 -16.23 0.97 5.41
CA TRP A 504 -17.64 1.27 5.71
C TRP A 504 -18.57 0.09 5.38
N CYS A 505 -18.33 -0.59 4.27
CA CYS A 505 -19.07 -1.80 3.91
C CYS A 505 -18.88 -2.91 4.96
N SER A 506 -17.65 -3.11 5.45
CA SER A 506 -17.34 -4.17 6.42
C SER A 506 -18.01 -3.99 7.78
N LEU A 507 -18.17 -2.75 8.28
CA LEU A 507 -18.85 -2.53 9.56
C LEU A 507 -20.31 -3.00 9.48
N ARG A 508 -21.01 -2.61 8.41
CA ARG A 508 -22.40 -3.03 8.17
C ARG A 508 -22.49 -4.55 8.00
N ASP A 509 -21.58 -5.16 7.24
CA ASP A 509 -21.57 -6.61 7.03
C ASP A 509 -21.29 -7.40 8.32
N LEU A 510 -20.51 -6.84 9.24
CA LEU A 510 -20.23 -7.43 10.55
C LEU A 510 -21.37 -7.19 11.56
N GLY A 511 -22.49 -6.62 11.12
CA GLY A 511 -23.64 -6.31 11.97
C GLY A 511 -23.42 -5.12 12.90
N TRP A 512 -22.35 -4.34 12.71
CA TRP A 512 -22.13 -3.13 13.48
C TRP A 512 -23.04 -2.02 12.93
N PRO A 513 -23.82 -1.36 13.81
CA PRO A 513 -24.57 -0.19 13.39
C PRO A 513 -23.59 0.88 12.94
N GLN A 514 -24.03 1.70 12.00
CA GLN A 514 -23.28 2.87 11.58
C GLN A 514 -22.96 3.72 12.83
N PRO A 515 -21.69 4.16 13.02
CA PRO A 515 -21.34 5.00 14.17
C PRO A 515 -22.31 6.17 14.28
N ALA A 516 -22.84 6.38 15.50
CA ALA A 516 -23.76 7.48 15.75
C ALA A 516 -23.08 8.79 15.39
N ARG A 517 -23.71 9.57 14.50
CA ARG A 517 -23.19 10.87 14.08
C ARG A 517 -23.27 11.85 15.25
N GLU A 518 -22.21 12.65 15.40
CA GLU A 518 -22.29 13.84 16.24
C GLU A 518 -23.38 14.77 15.68
N PRO A 519 -24.13 15.48 16.54
CA PRO A 519 -25.15 16.40 16.10
C PRO A 519 -24.51 17.54 15.29
N LEU A 520 -24.79 17.54 13.99
CA LEU A 520 -24.32 18.56 13.06
C LEU A 520 -25.00 19.91 13.35
N SER A 521 -24.23 20.99 13.27
CA SER A 521 -24.76 22.35 13.25
C SER A 521 -25.61 22.58 11.99
N LYS A 522 -26.46 23.62 12.01
CA LYS A 522 -27.26 24.01 10.85
C LYS A 522 -26.40 24.30 9.60
N ALA A 523 -25.20 24.84 9.78
CA ALA A 523 -24.27 25.10 8.68
C ALA A 523 -23.72 23.79 8.09
N GLU A 524 -23.38 22.83 8.94
CA GLU A 524 -22.90 21.51 8.51
C GLU A 524 -23.99 20.69 7.82
N LEU A 525 -25.24 20.78 8.28
CA LEU A 525 -26.38 20.13 7.61
C LEU A 525 -26.62 20.66 6.19
N ILE A 526 -26.55 21.99 6.01
CA ILE A 526 -26.70 22.62 4.69
C ILE A 526 -25.55 22.21 3.77
N GLU A 527 -24.33 22.19 4.29
CA GLU A 527 -23.16 21.79 3.51
C GLU A 527 -23.20 20.31 3.13
N GLU A 528 -23.70 19.46 4.03
CA GLU A 528 -23.91 18.05 3.75
C GLU A 528 -24.99 17.82 2.69
N GLU A 529 -26.14 18.49 2.78
CA GLU A 529 -27.21 18.42 1.77
C GLU A 529 -26.65 18.83 0.39
N ARG A 530 -25.87 19.91 0.36
CA ARG A 530 -25.17 20.38 -0.84
C ARG A 530 -24.17 19.36 -1.39
N MET A 531 -23.32 18.77 -0.55
CA MET A 531 -22.35 17.75 -0.96
C MET A 531 -23.05 16.49 -1.47
N HIS A 532 -24.13 16.07 -0.80
CA HIS A 532 -24.92 14.89 -1.15
C HIS A 532 -25.58 15.04 -2.52
N GLU A 533 -26.23 16.18 -2.78
CA GLU A 533 -26.80 16.50 -4.10
C GLU A 533 -25.72 16.55 -5.19
N ALA A 534 -24.61 17.23 -4.93
CA ALA A 534 -23.50 17.33 -5.88
C ALA A 534 -22.87 15.95 -6.19
N MET A 535 -22.75 15.06 -5.20
CA MET A 535 -22.27 13.69 -5.42
C MET A 535 -23.26 12.85 -6.23
N LEU A 536 -24.57 12.97 -5.98
CA LEU A 536 -25.59 12.28 -6.78
C LEU A 536 -25.57 12.74 -8.24
N GLU A 537 -25.45 14.05 -8.46
CA GLU A 537 -25.36 14.63 -9.80
C GLU A 537 -24.11 14.16 -10.54
N SER A 538 -22.94 14.26 -9.89
CA SER A 538 -21.68 13.76 -10.42
C SER A 538 -21.70 12.26 -10.75
N ARG A 539 -22.37 11.44 -9.91
CA ARG A 539 -22.47 10.00 -10.13
C ARG A 539 -23.28 9.66 -11.38
N ARG A 540 -24.26 10.48 -11.77
CA ARG A 540 -25.01 10.30 -13.03
C ARG A 540 -24.13 10.50 -14.27
N THR A 541 -23.08 11.30 -14.15
CA THR A 541 -22.11 11.55 -15.22
C THR A 541 -20.88 10.65 -15.21
N ALA A 542 -20.78 9.73 -14.23
CA ALA A 542 -19.64 8.83 -14.10
C ALA A 542 -19.58 7.82 -15.25
N SER A 543 -18.41 7.70 -15.88
CA SER A 543 -18.21 6.73 -16.97
C SER A 543 -18.09 5.30 -16.42
N PHE A 544 -18.32 4.30 -17.28
CA PHE A 544 -18.05 2.90 -16.95
C PHE A 544 -16.54 2.63 -16.79
N GLU A 545 -15.71 3.34 -17.56
CA GLU A 545 -14.23 3.24 -17.50
C GLU A 545 -13.67 3.69 -16.15
N ASP A 546 -14.22 4.75 -15.55
CA ASP A 546 -13.84 5.22 -14.20
C ASP A 546 -14.01 4.13 -13.12
N GLN A 547 -14.87 3.14 -13.39
CA GLN A 547 -15.21 2.06 -12.48
C GLN A 547 -14.33 0.82 -12.67
N GLN A 548 -13.58 0.76 -13.78
CA GLN A 548 -12.70 -0.36 -14.15
C GLN A 548 -11.22 0.03 -14.20
N MET A 549 -10.84 1.18 -13.62
CA MET A 549 -9.43 1.53 -13.52
C MET A 549 -8.72 0.56 -12.55
N PRO A 550 -7.64 -0.12 -12.98
CA PRO A 550 -6.85 -0.96 -12.10
C PRO A 550 -6.04 -0.09 -11.13
N CYS A 551 -5.99 -0.50 -9.86
CA CYS A 551 -5.07 0.08 -8.87
C CYS A 551 -3.76 -0.70 -8.76
N ARG A 552 -3.76 -1.95 -9.24
CA ARG A 552 -2.62 -2.86 -9.19
C ARG A 552 -2.75 -3.89 -10.33
N SER A 553 -1.66 -4.17 -11.02
CA SER A 553 -1.59 -5.26 -12.00
C SER A 553 -0.35 -6.10 -11.72
N ILE A 554 -0.49 -7.42 -11.72
CA ILE A 554 0.59 -8.36 -11.39
C ILE A 554 0.74 -9.37 -12.53
N ARG A 555 1.99 -9.75 -12.81
CA ARG A 555 2.29 -10.88 -13.70
C ARG A 555 3.30 -11.82 -13.08
N VAL A 556 3.09 -13.11 -13.33
CA VAL A 556 4.00 -14.18 -12.93
C VAL A 556 4.69 -14.74 -14.18
N LEU A 557 6.00 -14.97 -14.08
CA LEU A 557 6.84 -15.59 -15.09
C LEU A 557 7.56 -16.77 -14.44
N VAL A 558 7.54 -17.92 -15.10
CA VAL A 558 8.28 -19.11 -14.65
C VAL A 558 9.06 -19.67 -15.81
N GLY A 559 10.31 -20.04 -15.58
CA GLY A 559 11.20 -20.60 -16.61
C GLY A 559 12.28 -21.48 -16.00
N PHE A 560 12.99 -22.20 -16.86
CA PHE A 560 14.03 -23.14 -16.46
C PHE A 560 15.32 -22.87 -17.23
N LYS A 561 16.48 -23.09 -16.60
CA LYS A 561 17.77 -22.99 -17.29
C LYS A 561 17.86 -24.04 -18.41
N PRO A 562 18.32 -23.67 -19.61
CA PRO A 562 18.34 -24.54 -20.80
C PRO A 562 19.20 -25.79 -20.75
#